data_AF-A0A2M8X4G8-F1
#
_entry.id   AF-A0A2M8X4G8-F1
#
_cell.length_a   1.000
_cell.length_b   1.000
_cell.length_c   1.000
_cell.angle_alpha   90.00
_cell.angle_beta   90.00
_cell.angle_gamma   90.00
#
_symmetry.space_group_name_H-M   'P 1'
#
loop_
_entity.id
_entity.type
_entity.pdbx_description
1 polymer ?
#
loop_
_entity_poly.entity_id
_entity_poly.type
_entity_poly.pdbx_seq_one_letter_code
_entity_poly.pdbx_strand_id
1 'polypeptide(L)'
;MTVTEIIDQAASKVGSQRKLAELLGIKEQNLSGFKKGRYCSYQQQAQIAAAAGMQELAIRILLEGIAGGLSDDIAHEAHAKAGLQAMLQAFPESEDESQNPK
;
A
#
# COMPACT_ATOMS: atom_id res chain seq x y z
N MET A 1 6.63 3.63 -3.51
CA MET A 1 5.35 3.90 -4.21
C MET A 1 4.57 4.96 -3.43
N THR A 2 3.94 5.92 -4.10
CA THR A 2 3.14 7.00 -3.49
C THR A 2 1.66 6.62 -3.37
N VAL A 3 0.90 7.32 -2.52
CA VAL A 3 -0.57 7.15 -2.41
C VAL A 3 -1.26 7.30 -3.76
N THR A 4 -0.81 8.27 -4.57
CA THR A 4 -1.36 8.52 -5.91
C THR A 4 -1.14 7.32 -6.83
N GLU A 5 0.09 6.80 -6.88
CA GLU A 5 0.42 5.59 -7.66
C GLU A 5 -0.41 4.39 -7.22
N ILE A 6 -0.60 4.20 -5.90
CA ILE A 6 -1.38 3.07 -5.36
C ILE A 6 -2.83 3.17 -5.85
N ILE A 7 -3.43 4.36 -5.76
CA ILE A 7 -4.81 4.57 -6.20
C ILE A 7 -4.92 4.42 -7.72
N ASP A 8 -3.96 4.92 -8.50
CA ASP A 8 -3.99 4.82 -9.96
C ASP A 8 -3.85 3.37 -10.43
N GLN A 9 -2.91 2.61 -9.87
CA GLN A 9 -2.74 1.20 -10.19
C GLN A 9 -3.96 0.38 -9.77
N ALA A 10 -4.49 0.62 -8.56
CA ALA A 10 -5.69 -0.03 -8.07
C ALA A 10 -6.91 0.27 -8.97
N ALA A 11 -7.10 1.55 -9.33
CA ALA A 11 -8.17 1.98 -10.22
C ALA A 11 -8.06 1.33 -11.60
N SER A 12 -6.85 1.21 -12.13
CA SER A 12 -6.58 0.54 -13.41
C SER A 12 -6.95 -0.95 -13.34
N LYS A 13 -6.61 -1.65 -12.24
CA LYS A 13 -6.95 -3.09 -12.07
C LYS A 13 -8.45 -3.35 -11.94
N VAL A 14 -9.17 -2.50 -11.20
CA VAL A 14 -10.63 -2.69 -11.00
C VAL A 14 -11.49 -2.10 -12.13
N GLY A 15 -10.90 -1.19 -12.91
CA GLY A 15 -11.44 -0.61 -14.15
C GLY A 15 -11.78 0.89 -14.06
N SER A 16 -11.94 1.46 -12.86
CA SER A 16 -12.06 2.92 -12.67
C SER A 16 -11.93 3.32 -11.20
N GLN A 17 -11.67 4.61 -10.96
CA GLN A 17 -11.68 5.17 -9.61
C GLN A 17 -13.06 5.08 -8.94
N ARG A 18 -14.14 5.28 -9.71
CA ARG A 18 -15.51 5.13 -9.22
C ARG A 18 -15.77 3.72 -8.71
N LYS A 19 -15.41 2.69 -9.49
CA LYS A 19 -15.58 1.29 -9.11
C LYS A 19 -14.70 0.90 -7.92
N LEU A 20 -13.48 1.45 -7.84
CA LEU A 20 -12.62 1.29 -6.66
C LEU A 20 -13.28 1.87 -5.40
N ALA A 21 -13.87 3.06 -5.49
CA ALA A 21 -14.58 3.69 -4.39
C ALA A 21 -15.81 2.88 -3.94
N GLU A 22 -16.56 2.32 -4.90
CA GLU A 22 -17.69 1.39 -4.64
C GLU A 22 -17.22 0.15 -3.88
N LEU A 23 -16.12 -0.50 -4.31
CA LEU A 23 -15.55 -1.66 -3.62
C LEU A 23 -15.09 -1.34 -2.20
N LEU A 24 -14.58 -0.13 -1.98
CA LEU A 24 -14.13 0.34 -0.67
C LEU A 24 -15.27 0.86 0.21
N GLY A 25 -16.50 0.97 -0.30
CA GLY A 25 -17.64 1.54 0.42
C GLY A 25 -17.45 3.03 0.78
N ILE A 26 -16.66 3.77 0.00
CA ILE A 26 -16.38 5.19 0.23
C ILE A 26 -16.83 6.06 -0.94
N LYS A 27 -16.91 7.37 -0.70
CA LYS A 27 -17.16 8.35 -1.77
C LYS A 27 -15.93 8.49 -2.67
N GLU A 28 -16.14 8.58 -3.98
CA GLU A 28 -15.06 8.78 -4.96
C GLU A 28 -14.20 10.03 -4.65
N GLN A 29 -14.80 11.09 -4.10
CA GLN A 29 -14.06 12.30 -3.72
C GLN A 29 -12.99 12.04 -2.64
N ASN A 30 -13.12 10.98 -1.83
CA ASN A 30 -12.08 10.63 -0.86
C ASN A 30 -10.80 10.18 -1.58
N LEU A 31 -10.90 9.34 -2.62
CA LEU A 31 -9.76 8.91 -3.43
C LEU A 31 -9.10 10.10 -4.13
N SER A 32 -9.89 10.99 -4.75
CA SER A 32 -9.37 12.24 -5.32
C SER A 32 -8.73 13.15 -4.27
N GLY A 33 -9.27 13.19 -3.05
CA GLY A 33 -8.70 13.94 -1.93
C GLY A 33 -7.34 13.40 -1.52
N PHE A 34 -7.19 12.08 -1.42
CA PHE A 34 -5.91 11.43 -1.09
C PHE A 34 -4.84 11.75 -2.14
N LYS A 35 -5.18 11.68 -3.44
CA LYS A 35 -4.28 12.07 -4.54
C LYS A 35 -3.82 13.53 -4.47
N LYS A 36 -4.64 14.40 -3.89
CA LYS A 36 -4.34 15.83 -3.70
C LYS A 36 -3.61 16.14 -2.40
N GLY A 37 -3.15 15.12 -1.67
CA GLY A 37 -2.37 15.27 -0.44
C GLY A 37 -3.20 15.24 0.86
N ARG A 38 -4.50 14.91 0.80
CA ARG A 38 -5.24 14.59 2.04
C ARG A 38 -4.59 13.36 2.68
N TYR A 39 -4.40 13.40 4.00
CA TYR A 39 -3.84 12.30 4.75
C TYR A 39 -4.57 10.97 4.46
N CYS A 40 -3.79 9.94 4.17
CA CYS A 40 -4.21 8.57 3.92
C CYS A 40 -3.29 7.66 4.73
N SER A 41 -3.81 7.01 5.77
CA SER A 41 -2.98 6.17 6.62
C SER A 41 -2.46 4.93 5.88
N TYR A 42 -1.40 4.30 6.37
CA TYR A 42 -0.87 3.09 5.75
C TYR A 42 -1.93 1.96 5.73
N GLN A 43 -2.83 1.89 6.73
CA GLN A 43 -3.94 0.93 6.71
C GLN A 43 -4.92 1.21 5.56
N GLN A 44 -5.25 2.48 5.30
CA GLN A 44 -6.12 2.86 4.19
C GLN A 44 -5.46 2.58 2.84
N GLN A 45 -4.16 2.85 2.71
CA GLN A 45 -3.38 2.52 1.52
C GLN A 45 -3.38 1.01 1.25
N ALA A 46 -3.17 0.19 2.29
CA ALA A 46 -3.24 -1.26 2.18
C ALA A 46 -4.64 -1.76 1.80
N GLN A 47 -5.70 -1.16 2.35
CA GLN A 47 -7.09 -1.47 1.97
C GLN A 47 -7.37 -1.16 0.49
N ILE A 48 -6.85 -0.03 -0.01
CA ILE A 48 -6.97 0.34 -1.43
C ILE A 48 -6.28 -0.71 -2.32
N ALA A 49 -5.06 -1.12 -1.98
CA ALA A 49 -4.34 -2.16 -2.72
C ALA A 49 -5.08 -3.52 -2.66
N ALA A 50 -5.53 -3.93 -1.48
CA ALA A 50 -6.26 -5.18 -1.29
C ALA A 50 -7.58 -5.23 -2.07
N ALA A 51 -8.32 -4.12 -2.14
CA ALA A 51 -9.56 -4.01 -2.91
C ALA A 51 -9.35 -4.21 -4.42
N ALA A 52 -8.13 -3.96 -4.90
CA ALA A 52 -7.71 -4.21 -6.29
C ALA A 52 -7.02 -5.57 -6.50
N GLY A 53 -7.08 -6.47 -5.51
CA GLY A 53 -6.44 -7.79 -5.58
C GLY A 53 -4.93 -7.76 -5.43
N MET A 54 -4.35 -6.65 -4.98
CA MET A 54 -2.90 -6.47 -4.82
C MET A 54 -2.46 -6.87 -3.41
N GLN A 55 -2.69 -8.13 -3.04
CA GLN A 55 -2.50 -8.60 -1.66
C GLN A 55 -1.06 -8.48 -1.16
N GLU A 56 -0.08 -8.78 -2.02
CA GLU A 56 1.34 -8.64 -1.67
C GLU A 56 1.71 -7.18 -1.36
N LEU A 57 1.25 -6.23 -2.20
CA LEU A 57 1.44 -4.81 -1.94
C LEU A 57 0.74 -4.36 -0.66
N ALA A 58 -0.48 -4.84 -0.40
CA ALA A 58 -1.22 -4.51 0.82
C ALA A 58 -0.47 -4.97 2.08
N ILE A 59 0.07 -6.20 2.08
CA ILE A 59 0.89 -6.74 3.16
C ILE A 59 2.15 -5.89 3.34
N ARG A 60 2.84 -5.55 2.24
CA ARG A 60 4.05 -4.72 2.27
C ARG A 60 3.79 -3.36 2.89
N ILE A 61 2.75 -2.65 2.45
CA ILE A 61 2.37 -1.34 3.00
C ILE A 61 2.12 -1.43 4.51
N LEU A 62 1.47 -2.50 4.99
CA LEU A 62 1.24 -2.69 6.43
C LEU A 62 2.55 -2.88 7.18
N LEU A 63 3.44 -3.74 6.69
CA LEU A 63 4.73 -4.01 7.33
C LEU A 63 5.62 -2.76 7.36
N GLU A 64 5.69 -2.02 6.24
CA GLU A 64 6.43 -0.76 6.14
C GLU A 64 5.85 0.30 7.09
N GLY A 65 4.52 0.42 7.15
CA GLY A 65 3.83 1.37 8.03
C GLY A 65 4.06 1.07 9.51
N ILE A 66 4.01 -0.20 9.91
CA ILE A 66 4.31 -0.62 11.29
C ILE A 66 5.78 -0.36 11.60
N ALA A 67 6.70 -0.78 10.75
CA ALA A 67 8.13 -0.59 10.95
C ALA A 67 8.52 0.90 11.03
N GLY A 68 7.88 1.75 10.21
CA GLY A 68 8.08 3.19 10.24
C GLY A 68 7.56 3.88 11.50
N GLY A 69 6.67 3.23 12.26
CA GLY A 69 6.16 3.73 13.54
C GLY A 69 7.03 3.36 14.75
N LEU A 70 8.05 2.52 14.59
CA LEU A 70 8.91 2.04 15.67
C LEU A 70 10.18 2.88 15.80
N SER A 71 10.58 3.17 17.04
CA SER A 71 11.79 3.94 17.37
C SER A 71 13.05 3.08 17.36
N ASP A 72 14.16 3.67 16.90
CA ASP A 72 15.49 3.05 16.98
C ASP A 72 16.15 3.25 18.36
N ASP A 73 15.65 4.21 19.16
CA ASP A 73 16.22 4.56 20.47
C ASP A 73 15.72 3.63 21.60
N ILE A 74 14.64 2.89 21.36
CA ILE A 74 14.00 1.99 22.32
C ILE A 74 14.35 0.56 21.93
N ALA A 75 15.16 -0.13 22.74
CA ALA A 75 15.77 -1.41 22.36
C ALA A 75 14.78 -2.48 21.86
N HIS A 76 13.59 -2.59 22.47
CA HIS A 76 12.59 -3.57 22.03
C HIS A 76 11.89 -3.17 20.73
N GLU A 77 11.68 -1.87 20.50
CA GLU A 77 11.13 -1.34 19.25
C GLU A 77 12.13 -1.47 18.11
N ALA A 78 13.41 -1.15 18.35
CA ALA A 78 14.50 -1.31 17.39
C ALA A 78 14.65 -2.77 16.94
N HIS A 79 14.57 -3.72 17.88
CA HIS A 79 14.62 -5.14 17.57
C HIS A 79 13.41 -5.60 16.75
N ALA A 80 12.20 -5.16 17.12
CA ALA A 80 10.99 -5.47 16.36
C ALA A 80 11.05 -4.88 14.93
N LYS A 81 11.54 -3.66 14.79
CA LYS A 81 11.73 -2.99 13.50
C LYS A 81 12.70 -3.74 12.60
N ALA A 82 13.84 -4.18 13.15
CA ALA A 82 14.80 -5.01 12.41
C ALA A 82 14.16 -6.33 11.94
N GLY A 83 13.34 -6.97 12.78
CA GLY A 83 12.58 -8.16 12.40
C GLY A 83 11.61 -7.90 11.24
N LEU A 84 10.82 -6.82 11.30
CA LEU A 84 9.89 -6.43 10.23
C LEU A 84 10.63 -6.10 8.93
N GLN A 85 11.77 -5.42 9.00
CA GLN A 85 12.62 -5.13 7.84
C GLN A 85 13.20 -6.40 7.23
N ALA A 86 13.62 -7.38 8.04
CA ALA A 86 14.09 -8.67 7.54
C ALA A 86 12.97 -9.43 6.81
N MET A 87 11.73 -9.39 7.32
CA MET A 87 10.58 -9.95 6.62
C MET A 87 10.35 -9.26 5.27
N LEU A 88 10.40 -7.93 5.23
CA LEU A 88 10.27 -7.15 3.99
C LEU A 88 11.36 -7.49 2.95
N GLN A 89 12.58 -7.78 3.39
CA GLN A 89 13.67 -8.21 2.51
C GLN A 89 13.51 -9.65 2.00
N ALA A 90 12.90 -10.52 2.81
CA ALA A 90 12.64 -11.91 2.44
C ALA A 90 11.52 -12.06 1.38
N PHE A 91 10.66 -11.04 1.22
CA PHE A 91 9.66 -10.94 0.17
C PHE A 91 10.06 -9.81 -0.80
N PRO A 92 10.90 -10.08 -1.81
CA PRO A 92 11.30 -9.06 -2.78
C PRO A 92 10.06 -8.44 -3.44
N GLU A 93 10.13 -7.16 -3.80
CA GLU A 93 9.09 -6.55 -4.64
C GLU A 93 8.93 -7.44 -5.86
N SER A 94 7.73 -7.98 -6.06
CA SER A 94 7.41 -8.81 -7.21
C SER A 94 7.82 -7.99 -8.43
N GLU A 95 8.93 -8.38 -9.06
CA GLU A 95 9.38 -7.75 -10.30
C GLU A 95 8.21 -7.83 -11.26
N ASP A 96 7.73 -6.66 -11.63
CA ASP A 96 6.91 -6.38 -12.80
C ASP A 96 6.78 -7.58 -13.76
N GLU A 97 5.60 -8.23 -13.77
CA GLU A 97 5.08 -8.93 -14.96
C GLU A 97 4.78 -7.93 -16.11
N SER A 98 5.49 -6.80 -16.19
CA SER A 98 5.55 -5.93 -17.36
C SER A 98 6.77 -6.23 -18.25
N GLN A 99 7.34 -7.43 -18.13
CA GLN A 99 8.15 -8.05 -19.19
C GLN A 99 7.48 -9.30 -19.77
N ASN A 100 6.45 -9.12 -20.61
CA ASN A 100 6.49 -9.70 -21.96
C ASN A 100 5.49 -9.03 -22.92
N PRO A 101 5.93 -8.17 -23.85
CA PRO A 101 5.24 -7.97 -25.11
C PRO A 101 5.62 -9.11 -26.05
N LYS A 102 4.67 -10.00 -26.36
CA LYS A 102 4.56 -10.72 -27.64
C LYS A 102 3.26 -11.50 -27.74
#